data_AF-A0A2N1URW6-F1
#
_entry.id   AF-A0A2N1URW6-F1
#
_cell.length_a   1.000
_cell.length_b   1.000
_cell.length_c   1.000
_cell.angle_alpha   90.00
_cell.angle_beta   90.00
_cell.angle_gamma   90.00
#
_symmetry.space_group_name_H-M   'P 1'
#
loop_
_entity.id
_entity.type
_entity.pdbx_description
1 polymer ?
#
loop_
_entity_poly.entity_id
_entity_poly.type
_entity_poly.pdbx_seq_one_letter_code
_entity_poly.pdbx_strand_id
1 'polypeptide(L)'
;DMVRTAIEEKIDIIFSGAGLPVNLPEFLKPDSRTKLVPIVSSGRAAALLAKRWLDKYSYLPDAFVVEGPMAGGHLGFKAEQLEDPAFALEKIVPEVIEAVRPFEERAGKKIPVIAGGGIYTGADIRRFLGLGAAGVQMATRFVATEECDASPAFKAAYVAAGQGDLEIIKSPVGMPGRAIRNSFLNDVAAGMKKPFACPYHCIVTCDIEKAPYCISLALLNAQKGRLDKGFAFAGANAWKTEKIVTVQELMDELQRDCEADSI
;
A
#
# COMPACT_ATOMS: atom_id res chain seq x y z
N ASP A 1 -3.83 20.09 5.29
CA ASP A 1 -3.17 20.24 6.60
C ASP A 1 -2.03 19.26 6.80
N MET A 2 -2.27 17.94 6.86
CA MET A 2 -1.22 16.93 7.10
C MET A 2 0.05 17.09 6.23
N VAL A 3 -0.09 17.35 4.93
CA VAL A 3 1.06 17.57 4.04
C VAL A 3 1.87 18.81 4.44
N ARG A 4 1.19 19.93 4.75
CA ARG A 4 1.86 21.18 5.16
C ARG A 4 2.61 20.96 6.47
N THR A 5 1.95 20.33 7.44
CA THR A 5 2.56 19.99 8.73
C THR A 5 3.78 19.09 8.55
N ALA A 6 3.69 18.02 7.74
CA ALA A 6 4.83 17.13 7.49
C ALA A 6 6.03 17.87 6.87
N ILE A 7 5.79 18.81 5.95
CA ILE A 7 6.85 19.63 5.35
C ILE A 7 7.45 20.59 6.37
N GLU A 8 6.62 21.24 7.20
CA GLU A 8 7.05 22.18 8.24
C GLU A 8 7.87 21.50 9.34
N GLU A 9 7.49 20.28 9.71
CA GLU A 9 8.23 19.40 10.64
C GLU A 9 9.44 18.71 9.99
N LYS A 10 9.74 19.01 8.72
CA LYS A 10 10.90 18.50 7.97
C LYS A 10 10.96 16.98 7.89
N ILE A 11 9.81 16.31 7.78
CA ILE A 11 9.74 14.88 7.50
C ILE A 11 10.49 14.58 6.21
N ASP A 12 11.30 13.52 6.19
CA ASP A 12 12.18 13.23 5.06
C ASP A 12 11.42 12.88 3.78
N ILE A 13 10.33 12.10 3.90
CA ILE A 13 9.59 11.56 2.75
C ILE A 13 8.08 11.53 3.05
N ILE A 14 7.27 11.96 2.08
CA ILE A 14 5.83 11.74 2.05
C ILE A 14 5.53 10.68 0.98
N PHE A 15 5.05 9.53 1.43
CA PHE A 15 4.43 8.53 0.54
C PHE A 15 2.95 8.88 0.34
N SER A 16 2.54 9.05 -0.91
CA SER A 16 1.18 9.46 -1.26
C SER A 16 0.44 8.34 -1.99
N GLY A 17 -0.38 7.61 -1.25
CA GLY A 17 -1.31 6.61 -1.78
C GLY A 17 -2.62 7.22 -2.29
N ALA A 18 -3.60 6.36 -2.57
CA ALA A 18 -5.00 6.69 -2.90
C ALA A 18 -5.20 7.88 -3.87
N GLY A 19 -5.44 7.56 -5.14
CA GLY A 19 -5.66 8.57 -6.18
C GLY A 19 -4.35 9.10 -6.78
N LEU A 20 -4.45 10.11 -7.64
CA LEU A 20 -3.28 10.74 -8.26
C LEU A 20 -2.97 12.07 -7.58
N PRO A 21 -1.82 12.21 -6.87
CA PRO A 21 -1.47 13.41 -6.11
C PRO A 21 -0.97 14.55 -7.03
N VAL A 22 -1.77 14.94 -8.02
CA VAL A 22 -1.38 15.84 -9.11
C VAL A 22 -0.97 17.25 -8.66
N ASN A 23 -1.40 17.69 -7.48
CA ASN A 23 -1.09 19.02 -6.92
C ASN A 23 -0.20 18.93 -5.67
N LEU A 24 0.33 17.76 -5.32
CA LEU A 24 1.15 17.61 -4.11
C LEU A 24 2.42 18.49 -4.08
N PRO A 25 3.13 18.74 -5.20
CA PRO A 25 4.27 19.65 -5.19
C PRO A 25 3.92 21.11 -4.89
N GLU A 26 2.65 21.51 -5.01
CA GLU A 26 2.19 22.87 -4.70
C GLU A 26 2.41 23.25 -3.22
N PHE A 27 2.54 22.25 -2.35
CA PHE A 27 2.77 22.47 -0.93
C PHE A 27 4.25 22.68 -0.58
N LEU A 28 5.17 22.41 -1.50
CA LEU A 28 6.60 22.62 -1.28
C LEU A 28 6.94 24.12 -1.28
N LYS A 29 7.83 24.50 -0.37
CA LYS A 29 8.49 25.80 -0.30
C LYS A 29 9.93 25.65 -0.84
N PRO A 30 10.61 26.74 -1.27
CA PRO A 30 11.97 26.64 -1.82
C PRO A 30 13.01 25.98 -0.91
N ASP A 31 12.81 26.02 0.41
CA ASP A 31 13.66 25.42 1.43
C ASP A 31 13.19 24.03 1.90
N SER A 32 12.12 23.49 1.29
CA SER A 32 11.59 22.17 1.63
C SER A 32 12.58 21.08 1.29
N ARG A 33 12.83 20.20 2.27
CA ARG A 33 13.71 19.02 2.11
C ARG A 33 12.92 17.72 1.95
N THR A 34 11.62 17.76 2.24
CA THR A 34 10.71 16.62 2.17
C THR A 34 10.58 16.11 0.75
N LYS A 35 10.91 14.84 0.54
CA LYS A 35 10.76 14.14 -0.73
C LYS A 35 9.32 13.70 -0.92
N LEU A 36 8.87 13.67 -2.17
CA LEU A 36 7.51 13.28 -2.54
C LEU A 36 7.52 12.01 -3.37
N VAL A 37 6.88 10.95 -2.85
CA VAL A 37 6.87 9.61 -3.45
C VAL A 37 5.43 9.13 -3.66
N PRO A 38 4.86 9.29 -4.87
CA PRO A 38 3.55 8.75 -5.19
C PRO A 38 3.55 7.23 -5.26
N ILE A 39 2.44 6.62 -4.86
CA ILE A 39 2.14 5.20 -5.10
C ILE A 39 1.29 5.09 -6.37
N VAL A 40 1.68 4.21 -7.30
CA VAL A 40 1.03 4.02 -8.60
C VAL A 40 0.85 2.52 -8.91
N SER A 41 -0.10 2.20 -9.79
CA SER A 41 -0.37 0.82 -10.25
C SER A 41 -0.13 0.62 -11.76
N SER A 42 0.47 1.60 -12.46
CA SER A 42 0.76 1.49 -13.91
C SER A 42 1.80 2.50 -14.37
N GLY A 43 2.52 2.19 -15.46
CA GLY A 43 3.45 3.11 -16.10
C GLY A 43 2.76 4.36 -16.63
N ARG A 44 1.53 4.21 -17.13
CA ARG A 44 0.69 5.35 -17.56
C ARG A 44 0.46 6.37 -16.44
N ALA A 45 0.15 5.92 -15.23
CA ALA A 45 -0.04 6.81 -14.08
C ALA A 45 1.25 7.50 -13.66
N ALA A 46 2.37 6.76 -13.64
CA ALA A 46 3.69 7.29 -13.33
C ALA A 46 4.12 8.38 -14.32
N ALA A 47 4.02 8.10 -15.63
CA ALA A 47 4.35 9.06 -16.69
C ALA A 47 3.48 10.31 -16.64
N LEU A 48 2.19 10.18 -16.34
CA LEU A 48 1.29 11.32 -16.19
C LEU A 48 1.71 12.22 -15.02
N LEU A 49 2.04 11.64 -13.86
CA LEU A 49 2.50 12.39 -12.70
C LEU A 49 3.85 13.04 -12.95
N ALA A 50 4.83 12.29 -13.48
CA ALA A 50 6.15 12.82 -13.81
C ALA A 50 6.05 14.00 -14.79
N LYS A 51 5.29 13.84 -15.88
CA LYS A 51 5.02 14.93 -16.85
C LYS A 51 4.41 16.14 -16.18
N ARG A 52 3.30 15.95 -15.46
CA ARG A 52 2.54 17.06 -14.88
C ARG A 52 3.34 17.80 -13.82
N TRP A 53 4.06 17.08 -12.97
CA TRP A 53 4.88 17.69 -11.94
C TRP A 53 6.06 18.47 -12.54
N LEU A 54 6.71 17.91 -13.56
CA LEU A 54 7.79 18.59 -14.26
C LEU A 54 7.30 19.85 -14.97
N ASP A 55 6.22 19.74 -15.73
CA ASP A 55 5.71 20.84 -16.55
C ASP A 55 5.10 21.98 -15.70
N LYS A 56 4.39 21.66 -14.60
CA LYS A 56 3.70 22.66 -13.77
C LYS A 56 4.55 23.21 -12.63
N TYR A 57 5.38 22.38 -12.02
CA TYR A 57 6.08 22.70 -10.78
C TYR A 57 7.61 22.65 -10.91
N SER A 58 8.13 22.32 -12.11
CA SER A 58 9.57 22.08 -12.32
C SER A 58 10.13 21.06 -11.33
N TYR A 59 9.31 20.07 -10.97
CA TYR A 59 9.61 19.07 -9.95
C TYR A 59 9.37 17.67 -10.50
N LEU A 60 10.27 16.74 -10.23
CA LEU A 60 10.04 15.32 -10.50
C LEU A 60 9.83 14.56 -9.19
N PRO A 61 8.91 13.58 -9.17
CA PRO A 61 8.80 12.63 -8.07
C PRO A 61 10.18 12.11 -7.65
N ASP A 62 10.44 12.03 -6.34
CA ASP A 62 11.74 11.56 -5.83
C ASP A 62 11.89 10.05 -5.88
N ALA A 63 10.77 9.34 -5.98
CA ALA A 63 10.65 7.93 -6.31
C ALA A 63 9.18 7.66 -6.70
N PHE A 64 8.92 6.45 -7.17
CA PHE A 64 7.57 5.87 -7.21
C PHE A 64 7.55 4.58 -6.42
N VAL A 65 6.48 4.34 -5.66
CA VAL A 65 6.13 2.98 -5.22
C VAL A 65 5.17 2.40 -6.25
N VAL A 66 5.49 1.23 -6.77
CA VAL A 66 4.63 0.48 -7.68
C VAL A 66 3.90 -0.58 -6.87
N GLU A 67 2.60 -0.43 -6.70
CA GLU A 67 1.79 -1.35 -5.93
C GLU A 67 1.06 -2.34 -6.84
N GLY A 68 1.30 -3.63 -6.63
CA GLY A 68 0.71 -4.74 -7.38
C GLY A 68 -0.56 -5.31 -6.76
N PRO A 69 -1.29 -6.17 -7.49
CA PRO A 69 -2.62 -6.68 -7.08
C PRO A 69 -2.59 -7.60 -5.86
N MET A 70 -1.42 -8.12 -5.47
CA MET A 70 -1.21 -8.93 -4.28
C MET A 70 -1.07 -8.12 -2.98
N ALA A 71 -1.11 -6.78 -3.05
CA ALA A 71 -1.08 -5.91 -1.88
C ALA A 71 -2.29 -6.14 -0.95
N GLY A 72 -2.14 -5.66 0.29
CA GLY A 72 -3.24 -5.54 1.24
C GLY A 72 -3.81 -4.13 1.23
N GLY A 73 -4.99 -3.91 1.80
CA GLY A 73 -5.61 -2.59 1.77
C GLY A 73 -6.33 -2.32 0.45
N HIS A 74 -6.51 -1.05 0.11
CA HIS A 74 -7.16 -0.66 -1.14
C HIS A 74 -6.27 -0.96 -2.34
N LEU A 75 -6.86 -1.46 -3.42
CA LEU A 75 -6.14 -1.88 -4.61
C LEU A 75 -6.42 -0.92 -5.77
N GLY A 76 -5.37 -0.49 -6.46
CA GLY A 76 -5.42 0.37 -7.65
C GLY A 76 -5.85 -0.35 -8.94
N PHE A 77 -6.70 -1.37 -8.82
CA PHE A 77 -7.07 -2.31 -9.89
C PHE A 77 -8.58 -2.58 -9.87
N LYS A 78 -9.15 -2.92 -11.03
CA LYS A 78 -10.49 -3.49 -11.14
C LYS A 78 -10.46 -4.96 -10.71
N ALA A 79 -11.61 -5.51 -10.31
CA ALA A 79 -11.70 -6.88 -9.84
C ALA A 79 -11.15 -7.90 -10.84
N GLU A 80 -11.41 -7.69 -12.13
CA GLU A 80 -10.97 -8.60 -13.21
C GLU A 80 -9.46 -8.55 -13.45
N GLN A 81 -8.79 -7.48 -13.00
CA GLN A 81 -7.34 -7.30 -13.17
C GLN A 81 -6.53 -7.95 -12.05
N LEU A 82 -7.16 -8.34 -10.94
CA LEU A 82 -6.46 -8.81 -9.74
C LEU A 82 -5.78 -10.17 -9.92
N GLU A 83 -6.32 -10.99 -10.83
CA GLU A 83 -5.80 -12.33 -11.15
C GLU A 83 -5.17 -12.40 -12.55
N ASP A 84 -5.20 -11.29 -13.30
CA ASP A 84 -4.64 -11.23 -14.64
C ASP A 84 -3.10 -11.07 -14.58
N PRO A 85 -2.31 -12.02 -15.11
CA PRO A 85 -0.85 -11.96 -15.12
C PRO A 85 -0.28 -10.71 -15.79
N ALA A 86 -1.05 -10.03 -16.66
CA ALA A 86 -0.63 -8.76 -17.26
C ALA A 86 -0.45 -7.64 -16.22
N PHE A 87 -1.12 -7.73 -15.07
CA PHE A 87 -1.02 -6.79 -13.96
C PHE A 87 -0.16 -7.32 -12.81
N ALA A 88 0.56 -8.42 -13.01
CA ALA A 88 1.52 -8.91 -12.02
C ALA A 88 2.59 -7.84 -11.74
N LEU A 89 3.04 -7.74 -10.48
CA LEU A 89 4.01 -6.73 -10.08
C LEU A 89 5.33 -6.85 -10.88
N GLU A 90 5.70 -8.08 -11.25
CA GLU A 90 6.84 -8.41 -12.10
C GLU A 90 6.75 -7.81 -13.52
N LYS A 91 5.55 -7.46 -13.98
CA LYS A 91 5.30 -6.78 -15.25
C LYS A 91 5.23 -5.26 -15.07
N ILE A 92 4.55 -4.81 -14.03
CA ILE A 92 4.30 -3.38 -13.81
C ILE A 92 5.59 -2.65 -13.41
N VAL A 93 6.48 -3.27 -12.62
CA VAL A 93 7.73 -2.63 -12.19
C VAL A 93 8.60 -2.21 -13.39
N PRO A 94 8.96 -3.13 -14.34
CA PRO A 94 9.67 -2.73 -15.55
C PRO A 94 8.90 -1.71 -16.40
N GLU A 95 7.58 -1.84 -16.53
CA GLU A 95 6.75 -0.89 -17.28
C GLU A 95 6.88 0.53 -16.72
N VAL A 96 6.84 0.68 -15.40
CA VAL A 96 6.97 1.99 -14.74
C VAL A 96 8.37 2.56 -14.92
N ILE A 97 9.42 1.74 -14.79
CA ILE A 97 10.81 2.16 -15.04
C ILE A 97 10.94 2.73 -16.45
N GLU A 98 10.44 2.03 -17.47
CA GLU A 98 10.48 2.51 -18.85
C GLU A 98 9.61 3.76 -19.07
N ALA A 99 8.44 3.81 -18.44
CA ALA A 99 7.52 4.94 -18.58
C ALA A 99 8.09 6.25 -18.00
N VAL A 100 8.96 6.19 -16.99
CA VAL A 100 9.55 7.40 -16.37
C VAL A 100 10.88 7.83 -17.01
N ARG A 101 11.55 6.93 -17.74
CA ARG A 101 12.87 7.16 -18.38
C ARG A 101 12.95 8.47 -19.20
N PRO A 102 11.97 8.84 -20.06
CA PRO A 102 12.05 10.08 -20.83
C PRO A 102 12.09 11.34 -19.95
N PHE A 103 11.50 11.31 -18.75
CA PHE A 103 11.51 12.43 -17.81
C PHE A 103 12.83 12.50 -17.04
N GLU A 104 13.42 11.34 -16.72
CA GLU A 104 14.76 11.30 -16.14
C GLU A 104 15.80 11.93 -17.08
N GLU A 105 15.76 11.56 -18.36
CA GLU A 105 16.66 12.07 -19.39
C GLU A 105 16.49 13.58 -19.58
N ARG A 106 15.23 14.05 -19.64
CA ARG A 106 14.91 15.47 -19.78
C ARG A 106 15.40 16.31 -18.59
N ALA A 107 15.35 15.77 -17.37
CA ALA A 107 15.69 16.51 -16.16
C ALA A 107 17.11 16.22 -15.63
N GLY A 108 17.82 15.23 -16.19
CA GLY A 108 19.09 14.76 -15.66
C GLY A 108 19.02 14.17 -14.24
N LYS A 109 17.84 13.70 -13.81
CA LYS A 109 17.58 13.19 -12.44
C LYS A 109 16.92 11.81 -12.52
N LYS A 110 17.49 10.84 -11.80
CA LYS A 110 16.90 9.50 -11.65
C LYS A 110 15.66 9.52 -10.75
N ILE A 111 14.68 8.68 -11.08
CA ILE A 111 13.45 8.43 -10.34
C ILE A 111 13.45 6.94 -9.93
N PRO A 112 13.97 6.61 -8.72
CA PRO A 112 13.92 5.27 -8.18
C PRO A 112 12.51 4.67 -8.17
N VAL A 113 12.41 3.39 -8.52
CA VAL A 113 11.14 2.64 -8.49
C VAL A 113 11.19 1.59 -7.38
N ILE A 114 10.25 1.62 -6.46
CA ILE A 114 10.14 0.74 -5.30
C ILE A 114 8.99 -0.24 -5.54
N ALA A 115 9.24 -1.56 -5.50
CA ALA A 115 8.21 -2.56 -5.74
C ALA A 115 7.40 -2.84 -4.46
N GLY A 116 6.07 -2.89 -4.52
CA GLY A 116 5.21 -3.15 -3.37
C GLY A 116 4.02 -4.07 -3.68
N GLY A 117 3.67 -4.93 -2.73
CA GLY A 117 2.53 -5.84 -2.85
C GLY A 117 2.94 -7.28 -3.16
N GLY A 118 2.57 -8.23 -2.30
CA GLY A 118 2.90 -9.66 -2.47
C GLY A 118 4.34 -10.06 -2.09
N ILE A 119 5.28 -9.12 -1.96
CA ILE A 119 6.66 -9.40 -1.53
C ILE A 119 6.66 -9.91 -0.09
N TYR A 120 7.24 -11.10 0.15
CA TYR A 120 7.16 -11.75 1.47
C TYR A 120 8.51 -12.27 1.99
N THR A 121 9.38 -12.78 1.11
CA THR A 121 10.66 -13.42 1.46
C THR A 121 11.85 -12.63 0.92
N GLY A 122 13.07 -12.88 1.42
CA GLY A 122 14.29 -12.28 0.86
C GLY A 122 14.53 -12.64 -0.61
N ALA A 123 14.12 -13.84 -1.05
CA ALA A 123 14.16 -14.23 -2.46
C ALA A 123 13.24 -13.36 -3.35
N ASP A 124 12.07 -12.95 -2.84
CA ASP A 124 11.21 -11.99 -3.53
C ASP A 124 11.90 -10.62 -3.64
N ILE A 125 12.58 -10.16 -2.57
CA ILE A 125 13.35 -8.91 -2.58
C ILE A 125 14.39 -8.96 -3.70
N ARG A 126 15.23 -10.00 -3.72
CA ARG A 126 16.24 -10.19 -4.76
C ARG A 126 15.63 -10.21 -6.15
N ARG A 127 14.51 -10.91 -6.35
CA ARG A 127 13.80 -10.96 -7.63
C ARG A 127 13.43 -9.56 -8.12
N PHE A 128 12.83 -8.72 -7.27
CA PHE A 128 12.44 -7.37 -7.67
C PHE A 128 13.62 -6.41 -7.87
N LEU A 129 14.68 -6.55 -7.08
CA LEU A 129 15.93 -5.82 -7.34
C LEU A 129 16.51 -6.20 -8.72
N GLY A 130 16.47 -7.49 -9.08
CA GLY A 130 16.89 -7.99 -10.40
C GLY A 130 16.04 -7.49 -11.57
N LEU A 131 14.78 -7.09 -11.31
CA LEU A 131 13.89 -6.44 -12.28
C LEU A 131 14.12 -4.92 -12.40
N GLY A 132 15.11 -4.37 -11.68
CA GLY A 132 15.47 -2.96 -11.73
C GLY A 132 14.79 -2.09 -10.66
N ALA A 133 14.05 -2.68 -9.71
CA ALA A 133 13.56 -1.92 -8.56
C ALA A 133 14.75 -1.44 -7.71
N ALA A 134 14.67 -0.21 -7.21
CA ALA A 134 15.65 0.36 -6.27
C ALA A 134 15.46 -0.14 -4.83
N GLY A 135 14.34 -0.81 -4.56
CA GLY A 135 13.98 -1.35 -3.26
C GLY A 135 12.59 -1.97 -3.28
N VAL A 136 12.15 -2.43 -2.12
CA VAL A 136 10.82 -3.01 -1.93
C VAL A 136 10.09 -2.34 -0.77
N GLN A 137 8.76 -2.33 -0.83
CA GLN A 137 7.88 -1.94 0.26
C GLN A 137 7.06 -3.15 0.71
N MET A 138 7.19 -3.49 1.99
CA MET A 138 6.54 -4.64 2.62
C MET A 138 5.71 -4.16 3.82
N ALA A 139 4.50 -4.70 3.97
CA ALA A 139 3.62 -4.34 5.08
C ALA A 139 3.11 -5.57 5.83
N THR A 140 2.42 -6.48 5.12
CA THR A 140 1.83 -7.69 5.71
C THR A 140 2.79 -8.51 6.57
N ARG A 141 4.07 -8.63 6.15
CA ARG A 141 5.10 -9.38 6.89
C ARG A 141 5.44 -8.74 8.25
N PHE A 142 5.30 -7.42 8.37
CA PHE A 142 5.59 -6.65 9.58
C PHE A 142 4.40 -6.51 10.54
N VAL A 143 3.22 -7.06 10.21
CA VAL A 143 2.05 -6.95 11.11
C VAL A 143 2.17 -7.90 12.30
N ALA A 144 2.64 -9.12 12.09
CA ALA A 144 2.87 -10.08 13.16
C ALA A 144 4.27 -9.90 13.78
N THR A 145 4.66 -8.65 14.05
CA THR A 145 5.85 -8.35 14.84
C THR A 145 5.51 -7.91 16.25
N GLU A 146 6.43 -8.07 17.20
CA GLU A 146 6.25 -7.59 18.58
C GLU A 146 6.05 -6.08 18.63
N GLU A 147 6.82 -5.34 17.83
CA GLU A 147 6.86 -3.88 17.74
C GLU A 147 5.65 -3.27 17.03
N CYS A 148 4.90 -4.06 16.25
CA CYS A 148 3.62 -3.62 15.72
C CYS A 148 2.64 -3.36 16.88
N ASP A 149 2.13 -2.13 16.96
CA ASP A 149 1.27 -1.61 18.04
C ASP A 149 -0.19 -2.12 17.97
N ALA A 150 -0.53 -2.90 16.95
CA ALA A 150 -1.82 -3.55 16.85
C ALA A 150 -1.99 -4.56 18.00
N SER A 151 -3.22 -4.73 18.47
CA SER A 151 -3.53 -5.65 19.57
C SER A 151 -3.05 -7.08 19.28
N PRO A 152 -2.73 -7.87 20.32
CA PRO A 152 -2.42 -9.29 20.16
C PRO A 152 -3.49 -10.06 19.39
N ALA A 153 -4.77 -9.72 19.56
CA ALA A 153 -5.87 -10.34 18.82
C ALA A 153 -5.83 -10.02 17.31
N PHE A 154 -5.43 -8.81 16.93
CA PHE A 154 -5.24 -8.44 15.52
C PHE A 154 -4.09 -9.23 14.90
N LYS A 155 -2.95 -9.34 15.60
CA LYS A 155 -1.80 -10.15 15.16
C LYS A 155 -2.15 -11.65 15.09
N ALA A 156 -2.91 -12.16 16.06
CA ALA A 156 -3.37 -13.55 16.06
C ALA A 156 -4.28 -13.87 14.87
N ALA A 157 -5.07 -12.90 14.38
CA ALA A 157 -5.88 -13.09 13.17
C ALA A 157 -5.02 -13.31 11.92
N TYR A 158 -3.83 -12.71 11.84
CA TYR A 158 -2.87 -12.98 10.76
C TYR A 158 -2.27 -14.38 10.87
N VAL A 159 -1.92 -14.80 12.09
CA VAL A 159 -1.35 -16.13 12.35
C VAL A 159 -2.38 -17.25 12.08
N ALA A 160 -3.65 -16.98 12.36
CA ALA A 160 -4.72 -17.96 12.18
C ALA A 160 -5.28 -18.02 10.74
N ALA A 161 -4.99 -17.03 9.89
CA ALA A 161 -5.58 -16.95 8.56
C ALA A 161 -5.00 -18.01 7.62
N GLY A 162 -5.87 -18.81 7.01
CA GLY A 162 -5.51 -19.69 5.90
C GLY A 162 -5.58 -18.98 4.55
N GLN A 163 -5.02 -19.58 3.50
CA GLN A 163 -5.02 -18.99 2.15
C GLN A 163 -6.44 -18.63 1.66
N GLY A 164 -7.45 -19.45 1.99
CA GLY A 164 -8.85 -19.23 1.61
C GLY A 164 -9.59 -18.13 2.39
N ASP A 165 -8.95 -17.55 3.41
CA ASP A 165 -9.50 -16.46 4.20
C ASP A 165 -9.14 -15.08 3.63
N LEU A 166 -8.23 -15.01 2.66
CA LEU A 166 -7.83 -13.74 2.05
C LEU A 166 -8.77 -13.41 0.88
N GLU A 167 -9.64 -12.44 1.09
CA GLU A 167 -10.69 -12.09 0.13
C GLU A 167 -10.62 -10.64 -0.32
N ILE A 168 -11.20 -10.40 -1.49
CA ILE A 168 -11.43 -9.05 -2.01
C ILE A 168 -12.76 -8.54 -1.47
N ILE A 169 -12.68 -7.47 -0.70
CA ILE A 169 -13.82 -6.74 -0.18
C ILE A 169 -14.06 -5.48 -1.00
N LYS A 170 -15.29 -4.98 -0.95
CA LYS A 170 -15.63 -3.65 -1.47
C LYS A 170 -15.62 -2.65 -0.31
N SER A 171 -14.77 -1.64 -0.41
CA SER A 171 -14.75 -0.53 0.55
C SER A 171 -16.08 0.25 0.50
N PRO A 172 -16.38 1.09 1.52
CA PRO A 172 -17.60 1.91 1.53
C PRO A 172 -17.75 2.86 0.32
N VAL A 173 -16.64 3.19 -0.36
CA VAL A 173 -16.62 4.02 -1.58
C VAL A 173 -16.48 3.21 -2.87
N GLY A 174 -16.62 1.90 -2.78
CA GLY A 174 -16.67 1.01 -3.94
C GLY A 174 -15.31 0.57 -4.49
N MET A 175 -14.20 1.02 -3.91
CA MET A 175 -12.87 0.57 -4.28
C MET A 175 -12.60 -0.84 -3.75
N PRO A 176 -12.00 -1.74 -4.55
CA PRO A 176 -11.55 -3.04 -4.07
C PRO A 176 -10.51 -2.90 -2.96
N GLY A 177 -10.54 -3.79 -1.99
CA GLY A 177 -9.45 -3.96 -1.05
C GLY A 177 -9.30 -5.41 -0.60
N ARG A 178 -8.14 -5.79 -0.08
CA ARG A 178 -7.87 -7.17 0.36
C ARG A 178 -7.77 -7.26 1.87
N ALA A 179 -8.55 -8.16 2.45
CA ALA A 179 -8.68 -8.34 3.89
C ALA A 179 -8.74 -9.81 4.28
N ILE A 180 -8.50 -10.08 5.56
CA ILE A 180 -8.76 -11.37 6.20
C ILE A 180 -10.26 -11.45 6.49
N ARG A 181 -10.93 -12.47 5.95
CA ARG A 181 -12.34 -12.78 6.19
C ARG A 181 -12.58 -12.91 7.70
N ASN A 182 -13.66 -12.31 8.17
CA ASN A 182 -14.13 -12.47 9.54
C ASN A 182 -15.65 -12.26 9.64
N SER A 183 -16.21 -12.42 10.85
CA SER A 183 -17.63 -12.24 11.09
C SER A 183 -18.15 -10.85 10.70
N PHE A 184 -17.37 -9.80 10.93
CA PHE A 184 -17.75 -8.44 10.54
C PHE A 184 -17.94 -8.32 9.02
N LEU A 185 -17.02 -8.86 8.22
CA LEU A 185 -17.13 -8.84 6.76
C LEU A 185 -18.26 -9.73 6.25
N ASN A 186 -18.52 -10.87 6.89
CA ASN A 186 -19.67 -11.72 6.59
C ASN A 186 -20.99 -10.95 6.80
N ASP A 187 -21.11 -10.21 7.91
CA ASP A 187 -22.28 -9.37 8.19
C ASP A 187 -22.46 -8.25 7.17
N VAL A 188 -21.36 -7.64 6.72
CA VAL A 188 -21.37 -6.60 5.67
C VAL A 188 -21.88 -7.21 4.36
N ALA A 189 -21.32 -8.36 3.95
CA ALA A 189 -21.70 -9.04 2.72
C ALA A 189 -23.16 -9.51 2.73
N ALA A 190 -23.67 -9.92 3.89
CA ALA A 190 -25.06 -10.32 4.10
C ALA A 190 -26.05 -9.14 4.20
N GLY A 191 -25.58 -7.88 4.11
CA GLY A 191 -26.43 -6.70 4.27
C GLY A 191 -26.97 -6.50 5.68
N MET A 192 -26.37 -7.16 6.69
CA MET A 192 -26.77 -7.07 8.09
C MET A 192 -26.21 -5.81 8.78
N LYS A 193 -25.24 -5.12 8.17
CA LYS A 193 -24.80 -3.79 8.60
C LYS A 193 -25.69 -2.70 7.99
N LYS A 194 -25.83 -1.59 8.71
CA LYS A 194 -26.66 -0.44 8.33
C LYS A 194 -25.80 0.80 8.15
N PRO A 195 -26.28 1.80 7.37
CA PRO A 195 -25.69 3.12 7.33
C PRO A 195 -25.40 3.66 8.73
N PHE A 196 -24.28 4.35 8.86
CA PHE A 196 -23.72 4.79 10.13
C PHE A 196 -23.66 6.33 10.17
N ALA A 197 -23.53 6.91 11.36
CA ALA A 197 -23.21 8.33 11.48
C ALA A 197 -21.71 8.54 11.27
N CYS A 198 -21.30 9.39 10.32
CA CYS A 198 -19.88 9.60 10.03
C CYS A 198 -19.19 10.43 11.12
N PRO A 199 -18.18 9.88 11.83
CA PRO A 199 -17.49 10.62 12.87
C PRO A 199 -16.23 11.34 12.36
N TYR A 200 -15.78 11.08 11.13
CA TYR A 200 -14.47 11.53 10.64
C TYR A 200 -14.52 12.47 9.44
N HIS A 201 -15.61 12.48 8.66
CA HIS A 201 -15.73 13.25 7.41
C HIS A 201 -14.46 13.16 6.53
N CYS A 202 -13.88 11.96 6.42
CA CYS A 202 -12.51 11.77 5.94
C CYS A 202 -12.32 12.06 4.44
N ILE A 203 -13.32 11.79 3.61
CA ILE A 203 -13.30 12.06 2.16
C ILE A 203 -14.67 12.51 1.68
N VAL A 204 -14.67 13.44 0.72
CA VAL A 204 -15.89 14.03 0.14
C VAL A 204 -16.69 13.06 -0.73
N THR A 205 -16.05 11.98 -1.22
CA THR A 205 -16.67 10.97 -2.08
C THR A 205 -17.39 9.86 -1.31
N CYS A 206 -17.36 9.87 0.02
CA CYS A 206 -18.06 8.88 0.83
C CYS A 206 -19.53 9.27 1.00
N ASP A 207 -20.42 8.48 0.40
CA ASP A 207 -21.87 8.59 0.58
C ASP A 207 -22.31 7.85 1.86
N ILE A 208 -22.53 8.59 2.94
CA ILE A 208 -22.84 8.07 4.27
C ILE A 208 -24.18 7.31 4.30
N GLU A 209 -25.13 7.71 3.46
CA GLU A 209 -26.46 7.10 3.41
C GLU A 209 -26.43 5.71 2.76
N LYS A 210 -25.46 5.47 1.87
CA LYS A 210 -25.30 4.19 1.16
C LYS A 210 -24.17 3.32 1.71
N ALA A 211 -23.21 3.92 2.42
CA ALA A 211 -22.08 3.20 2.98
C ALA A 211 -22.53 2.20 4.06
N PRO A 212 -22.24 0.90 3.93
CA PRO A 212 -22.70 -0.10 4.90
C PRO A 212 -21.96 -0.02 6.25
N TYR A 213 -20.80 0.65 6.30
CA TYR A 213 -20.01 0.84 7.50
C TYR A 213 -18.98 1.97 7.32
N CYS A 214 -18.42 2.47 8.43
CA CYS A 214 -17.27 3.37 8.42
C CYS A 214 -15.97 2.56 8.33
N ILE A 215 -15.19 2.74 7.26
CA ILE A 215 -13.90 2.04 7.16
C ILE A 215 -12.92 2.48 8.25
N SER A 216 -12.81 3.78 8.54
CA SER A 216 -11.91 4.28 9.59
C SER A 216 -12.28 3.74 10.97
N LEU A 217 -13.57 3.65 11.31
CA LEU A 217 -14.02 3.07 12.58
C LEU A 217 -13.74 1.57 12.63
N ALA A 218 -14.00 0.86 11.53
CA ALA A 218 -13.73 -0.57 11.42
C ALA A 218 -12.23 -0.87 11.62
N LEU A 219 -11.34 -0.11 10.99
CA LEU A 219 -9.89 -0.27 11.13
C LEU A 219 -9.42 0.07 12.55
N LEU A 220 -9.92 1.16 13.16
CA LEU A 220 -9.59 1.52 14.56
C LEU A 220 -10.11 0.47 15.56
N ASN A 221 -11.26 -0.13 15.30
CA ASN A 221 -11.78 -1.24 16.11
C ASN A 221 -10.88 -2.47 15.99
N ALA A 222 -10.53 -2.85 14.77
CA ALA A 222 -9.68 -3.99 14.50
C ALA A 222 -8.28 -3.84 15.11
N GLN A 223 -7.64 -2.67 14.95
CA GLN A 223 -6.34 -2.37 15.58
C GLN A 223 -6.38 -2.61 17.10
N LYS A 224 -7.50 -2.25 17.74
CA LYS A 224 -7.75 -2.46 19.19
C LYS A 224 -8.23 -3.87 19.55
N GLY A 225 -8.26 -4.80 18.60
CA GLY A 225 -8.63 -6.21 18.82
C GLY A 225 -10.12 -6.52 18.75
N ARG A 226 -10.95 -5.53 18.39
CA ARG A 226 -12.41 -5.69 18.24
C ARG A 226 -12.77 -6.10 16.82
N LEU A 227 -12.36 -7.32 16.44
CA LEU A 227 -12.56 -7.90 15.10
C LEU A 227 -14.03 -8.27 14.80
N ASP A 228 -14.91 -8.26 15.81
CA ASP A 228 -16.37 -8.32 15.64
C ASP A 228 -16.96 -6.99 15.10
N LYS A 229 -16.21 -5.89 15.20
CA LYS A 229 -16.60 -4.53 14.80
C LYS A 229 -15.66 -3.91 13.76
N GLY A 230 -14.83 -4.73 13.14
CA GLY A 230 -13.80 -4.30 12.22
C GLY A 230 -13.19 -5.47 11.48
N PHE A 231 -12.21 -5.20 10.62
CA PHE A 231 -11.50 -6.24 9.88
C PHE A 231 -10.03 -5.86 9.71
N ALA A 232 -9.22 -6.85 9.38
CA ALA A 232 -7.81 -6.69 9.09
C ALA A 232 -7.60 -6.65 7.58
N PHE A 233 -7.20 -5.49 7.04
CA PHE A 233 -6.60 -5.48 5.71
C PHE A 233 -5.34 -6.32 5.71
N ALA A 234 -5.10 -7.09 4.66
CA ALA A 234 -3.96 -8.00 4.55
C ALA A 234 -3.63 -8.32 3.10
N GLY A 235 -2.35 -8.49 2.78
CA GLY A 235 -1.88 -8.89 1.46
C GLY A 235 -2.15 -10.36 1.18
N ALA A 236 -2.02 -10.77 -0.10
CA ALA A 236 -2.35 -12.13 -0.54
C ALA A 236 -1.48 -13.22 0.12
N ASN A 237 -0.30 -12.86 0.62
CA ASN A 237 0.62 -13.77 1.31
C ASN A 237 0.49 -13.75 2.84
N ALA A 238 -0.53 -13.11 3.42
CA ALA A 238 -0.69 -13.03 4.87
C ALA A 238 -0.85 -14.42 5.53
N TRP A 239 -1.44 -15.39 4.84
CA TRP A 239 -1.59 -16.77 5.31
C TRP A 239 -0.26 -17.50 5.57
N LYS A 240 0.86 -16.98 5.05
CA LYS A 240 2.20 -17.53 5.32
C LYS A 240 2.74 -17.14 6.70
N THR A 241 1.98 -16.37 7.48
CA THR A 241 2.40 -15.87 8.79
C THR A 241 2.17 -16.96 9.84
N GLU A 242 3.23 -17.63 10.28
CA GLU A 242 3.10 -18.79 11.19
C GLU A 242 3.20 -18.42 12.67
N LYS A 243 3.87 -17.31 12.99
CA LYS A 243 4.14 -16.87 14.36
C LYS A 243 4.39 -15.37 14.43
N ILE A 244 4.32 -14.84 15.65
CA ILE A 244 4.78 -13.49 15.97
C ILE A 244 6.30 -13.54 16.19
N VAL A 245 7.03 -12.60 15.61
CA VAL A 245 8.50 -12.47 15.72
C VAL A 245 8.89 -11.03 16.09
N THR A 246 10.12 -10.77 16.44
CA THR A 246 10.62 -9.38 16.51
C THR A 246 10.88 -8.82 15.12
N VAL A 247 10.89 -7.49 14.96
CA VAL A 247 11.33 -6.84 13.72
C VAL A 247 12.78 -7.23 13.42
N GLN A 248 13.64 -7.34 14.43
CA GLN A 248 15.03 -7.74 14.26
C GLN A 248 15.15 -9.13 13.61
N GLU A 249 14.48 -10.14 14.17
CA GLU A 249 14.49 -11.50 13.63
C GLU A 249 13.97 -11.53 12.18
N LEU A 250 12.90 -10.79 11.91
CA LEU A 250 12.34 -10.70 10.57
C LEU A 250 13.34 -10.05 9.59
N MET A 251 14.00 -8.96 9.98
CA MET A 251 14.99 -8.30 9.13
C MET A 251 16.19 -9.21 8.86
N ASP A 252 16.67 -9.94 9.88
CA ASP A 252 17.77 -10.90 9.74
C ASP A 252 17.41 -12.08 8.83
N GLU A 253 16.15 -12.54 8.86
CA GLU A 253 15.61 -13.53 7.94
C GLU A 253 15.60 -12.99 6.50
N LEU A 254 14.98 -11.82 6.28
CA LEU A 254 14.87 -11.21 4.95
C LEU A 254 16.23 -10.94 4.31
N GLN A 255 17.19 -10.45 5.09
CA GLN A 255 18.54 -10.18 4.59
C GLN A 255 19.24 -11.49 4.17
N ARG A 256 19.25 -12.49 5.05
CA ARG A 256 19.88 -13.78 4.80
C ARG A 256 19.30 -14.47 3.56
N ASP A 257 17.96 -14.51 3.46
CA ASP A 257 17.27 -15.08 2.31
C ASP A 257 17.55 -14.31 1.01
N CYS A 258 17.74 -12.98 1.10
CA CYS A 258 18.11 -12.14 -0.03
C CYS A 258 19.56 -12.37 -0.48
N GLU A 259 20.45 -12.83 0.39
CA GLU A 259 21.86 -13.10 0.10
C GLU A 259 22.13 -14.56 -0.34
N ALA A 260 21.28 -15.51 0.06
CA ALA A 260 21.48 -16.96 -0.02
C ALA A 260 21.75 -17.61 -1.41
N ASP A 261 21.46 -16.95 -2.54
CA ASP A 261 21.75 -17.50 -3.90
C ASP A 261 22.84 -16.72 -4.66
N SER A 262 23.77 -16.07 -3.94
CA SER A 262 24.92 -15.37 -4.55
C SER A 262 26.15 -16.27 -4.74
N ILE A 263 25.98 -17.60 -4.77
CA ILE A 263 27.05 -18.61 -4.95
C ILE A 263 26.83 -19.38 -6.26
#